data_AF-A0A7S1VA57-F1
#
_entry.id   AF-A0A7S1VA57-F1
#
_cell.length_a   1.000
_cell.length_b   1.000
_cell.length_c   1.000
_cell.angle_alpha   90.00
_cell.angle_beta   90.00
_cell.angle_gamma   90.00
#
_symmetry.space_group_name_H-M   'P 1'
#
loop_
_entity.id
_entity.type
_entity.pdbx_description
1 polymer ?
#
loop_
_entity_poly.entity_id
_entity_poly.type
_entity_poly.pdbx_seq_one_letter_code
_entity_poly.pdbx_strand_id
1 'polypeptide(L)'
;TEAALAANASLSGQDVTPVLLAELVRRTDGASLRANQVLFLHNLDLGIDIALAHAAAAATPRPTSHAAPCRVLVAGGAALDTTATVPGLPRRFPHDSLPGTVRSTVGGVGANVATAAAAVLPDGATVTLATVLGDDEAGASVAAILARRKVRLLHPPAADTATCRYLAVARDDDVALGVADFSSLEQTPASAWQAAEAAAADAHGATVVVIDANLPLEVAQRVARGACAPRPSGTARLLWLEPVSATKALSRVRPLLAWLGTTAGSRDGPTVVLSPNVTEVLALASGRVPTARKAAN
;
A
#
# COMPACT_ATOMS: atom_id res chain seq x y z
N THR A 1 3.88 -5.95 -40.77
CA THR A 1 4.29 -5.33 -39.49
C THR A 1 3.93 -3.85 -39.45
N GLU A 2 4.05 -3.09 -40.54
CA GLU A 2 3.55 -1.70 -40.63
C GLU A 2 2.02 -1.58 -40.63
N ALA A 3 1.28 -2.53 -41.21
CA ALA A 3 -0.19 -2.49 -41.25
C ALA A 3 -0.88 -2.60 -39.86
N ALA A 4 -0.26 -3.31 -38.90
CA ALA A 4 -0.76 -3.40 -37.52
C ALA A 4 -0.42 -2.15 -36.68
N LEU A 5 0.66 -1.46 -37.02
CA LEU A 5 1.04 -0.17 -36.41
C LEU A 5 0.12 0.96 -36.90
N ALA A 6 -0.30 0.93 -38.18
CA ALA A 6 -1.25 1.89 -38.74
C ALA A 6 -2.67 1.78 -38.13
N ALA A 7 -3.14 0.57 -37.82
CA ALA A 7 -4.42 0.36 -37.15
C ALA A 7 -4.43 0.86 -35.69
N ASN A 8 -3.27 0.84 -35.03
CA ASN A 8 -3.10 1.27 -33.63
C ASN A 8 -3.15 2.79 -33.43
N ALA A 9 -3.05 3.60 -34.48
CA ALA A 9 -3.05 5.07 -34.37
C ALA A 9 -4.40 5.67 -33.92
N SER A 10 -5.47 4.88 -33.90
CA SER A 10 -6.82 5.31 -33.53
C SER A 10 -7.31 4.78 -32.17
N LEU A 11 -6.55 3.89 -31.51
CA LEU A 11 -6.96 3.25 -30.26
C LEU A 11 -6.48 4.07 -29.05
N SER A 12 -7.40 4.45 -28.17
CA SER A 12 -7.07 5.18 -26.94
C SER A 12 -7.86 4.66 -25.74
N GLY A 13 -7.21 4.59 -24.57
CA GLY A 13 -7.85 4.19 -23.31
C GLY A 13 -8.07 2.68 -23.21
N GLN A 14 -9.24 2.28 -22.68
CA GLN A 14 -9.60 0.89 -22.40
C GLN A 14 -9.60 -0.02 -23.63
N ASP A 15 -9.70 0.51 -24.84
CA ASP A 15 -9.66 -0.28 -26.08
C ASP A 15 -8.26 -0.81 -26.40
N VAL A 16 -7.22 -0.23 -25.78
CA VAL A 16 -5.83 -0.63 -26.01
C VAL A 16 -5.56 -2.01 -25.41
N THR A 17 -6.08 -2.27 -24.20
CA THR A 17 -5.80 -3.51 -23.48
C THR A 17 -6.40 -4.75 -24.17
N PRO A 18 -7.69 -4.78 -24.58
CA PRO A 18 -8.25 -5.90 -25.32
C PRO A 18 -7.53 -6.16 -26.65
N VAL A 19 -7.14 -5.12 -27.39
CA VAL A 19 -6.43 -5.26 -28.67
C VAL A 19 -5.01 -5.78 -28.48
N LEU A 20 -4.27 -5.25 -27.50
CA LEU A 20 -2.93 -5.75 -27.18
C LEU A 20 -2.97 -7.18 -26.66
N LEU A 21 -3.95 -7.51 -25.81
CA LEU A 21 -4.14 -8.87 -25.30
C LEU A 21 -4.54 -9.82 -26.45
N ALA A 22 -5.44 -9.41 -27.35
CA ALA A 22 -5.81 -10.22 -28.52
C ALA A 22 -4.61 -10.46 -29.45
N GLU A 23 -3.80 -9.43 -29.71
CA GLU A 23 -2.58 -9.57 -30.52
C GLU A 23 -1.52 -10.41 -29.82
N LEU A 24 -1.38 -10.28 -28.49
CA LEU A 24 -0.47 -11.10 -27.68
C LEU A 24 -0.91 -12.57 -27.71
N VAL A 25 -2.20 -12.85 -27.55
CA VAL A 25 -2.78 -14.19 -27.68
C VAL A 25 -2.52 -14.73 -29.09
N ARG A 26 -2.75 -13.94 -30.13
CA ARG A 26 -2.50 -14.34 -31.52
C ARG A 26 -1.02 -14.64 -31.80
N ARG A 27 -0.10 -13.79 -31.36
CA ARG A 27 1.35 -13.96 -31.58
C ARG A 27 1.96 -15.11 -30.79
N THR A 28 1.36 -15.45 -29.67
CA THR A 28 1.80 -16.57 -28.83
C THR A 28 1.00 -17.84 -29.10
N ASP A 29 0.16 -17.86 -30.13
CA ASP A 29 -0.73 -18.98 -30.45
C ASP A 29 -1.50 -19.49 -29.21
N GLY A 30 -2.04 -18.55 -28.43
CA GLY A 30 -2.76 -18.80 -27.18
C GLY A 30 -1.90 -19.20 -25.99
N ALA A 31 -0.57 -19.30 -26.12
CA ALA A 31 0.30 -19.65 -24.99
C ALA A 31 0.29 -18.61 -23.86
N SER A 32 0.12 -17.31 -24.16
CA SER A 32 0.00 -16.27 -23.13
C SER A 32 -1.27 -16.41 -22.29
N LEU A 33 -2.40 -16.74 -22.93
CA LEU A 33 -3.67 -16.98 -22.25
C LEU A 33 -3.59 -18.24 -21.37
N ARG A 34 -3.02 -19.32 -21.91
CA ARG A 34 -2.80 -20.57 -21.16
C ARG A 34 -1.89 -20.34 -19.95
N ALA A 35 -0.80 -19.59 -20.10
CA ALA A 35 0.10 -19.27 -18.99
C ALA A 35 -0.60 -18.45 -17.89
N ASN A 36 -1.41 -17.44 -18.27
CA ASN A 36 -2.17 -16.66 -17.30
C ASN A 36 -3.26 -17.48 -16.60
N GLN A 37 -3.93 -18.39 -17.31
CA GLN A 37 -4.89 -19.31 -16.71
C GLN A 37 -4.22 -20.24 -15.70
N VAL A 38 -3.06 -20.82 -16.05
CA VAL A 38 -2.28 -21.66 -15.13
C VAL A 38 -1.82 -20.85 -13.92
N LEU A 39 -1.37 -19.61 -14.11
CA LEU A 39 -0.95 -18.74 -13.00
C LEU A 39 -2.12 -18.33 -12.10
N PHE A 40 -3.30 -18.05 -12.67
CA PHE A 40 -4.50 -17.76 -11.90
C PHE A 40 -4.95 -18.97 -11.07
N LEU A 41 -4.99 -20.17 -11.69
CA LEU A 41 -5.31 -21.41 -10.99
C LEU A 41 -4.29 -21.69 -9.88
N HIS A 42 -3.01 -21.48 -10.14
CA HIS A 42 -1.97 -21.62 -9.13
C HIS A 42 -2.10 -20.63 -7.97
N ASN A 43 -2.44 -19.37 -8.25
CA ASN A 43 -2.71 -18.36 -7.22
C ASN A 43 -3.95 -18.71 -6.39
N LEU A 44 -4.98 -19.29 -7.01
CA LEU A 44 -6.16 -19.81 -6.32
C LEU A 44 -5.79 -20.99 -5.41
N ASP A 45 -5.03 -21.96 -5.92
CA ASP A 45 -4.59 -23.12 -5.16
C ASP A 45 -3.75 -22.70 -3.95
N LEU A 46 -2.77 -21.80 -4.14
CA LEU A 46 -1.99 -21.21 -3.05
C LEU A 46 -2.89 -20.47 -2.05
N GLY A 47 -3.85 -19.68 -2.54
CA GLY A 47 -4.80 -18.96 -1.68
C GLY A 47 -5.67 -19.90 -0.84
N ILE A 48 -6.11 -21.01 -1.43
CA ILE A 48 -6.87 -22.08 -0.77
C ILE A 48 -5.98 -22.77 0.27
N ASP A 49 -4.76 -23.16 -0.09
CA ASP A 49 -3.81 -23.82 0.83
C ASP A 49 -3.49 -22.93 2.04
N ILE A 50 -3.29 -21.62 1.83
CA ILE A 50 -3.11 -20.64 2.91
C ILE A 50 -4.36 -20.57 3.78
N ALA A 51 -5.55 -20.48 3.19
CA ALA A 51 -6.81 -20.40 3.92
C ALA A 51 -7.08 -21.68 4.74
N LEU A 52 -6.81 -22.86 4.16
CA LEU A 52 -6.94 -24.16 4.83
C LEU A 52 -5.90 -24.33 5.94
N ALA A 53 -4.63 -23.97 5.69
CA ALA A 53 -3.60 -23.99 6.71
C ALA A 53 -3.92 -23.03 7.85
N HIS A 54 -4.50 -21.85 7.56
CA HIS A 54 -4.97 -20.91 8.56
C HIS A 54 -6.12 -21.49 9.39
N ALA A 55 -7.13 -22.06 8.73
CA ALA A 55 -8.27 -22.69 9.40
C ALA A 55 -7.84 -23.89 10.27
N ALA A 56 -6.93 -24.73 9.77
CA ALA A 56 -6.36 -25.85 10.52
C ALA A 56 -5.51 -25.37 11.70
N ALA A 57 -4.67 -24.34 11.51
CA ALA A 57 -3.89 -23.75 12.58
C ALA A 57 -4.76 -23.07 13.65
N ALA A 58 -5.93 -22.54 13.27
CA ALA A 58 -6.93 -22.00 14.19
C ALA A 58 -7.67 -23.11 14.96
N ALA A 59 -7.78 -24.32 14.40
CA ALA A 59 -8.44 -25.47 15.02
C ALA A 59 -7.54 -26.27 15.98
N THR A 60 -6.21 -26.23 15.82
CA THR A 60 -5.28 -26.79 16.79
C THR A 60 -5.15 -25.87 18.02
N PRO A 61 -5.39 -26.38 19.26
CA PRO A 61 -5.08 -25.62 20.46
C PRO A 61 -3.57 -25.39 20.51
N ARG A 62 -3.12 -24.15 20.27
CA ARG A 62 -1.73 -23.79 20.46
C ARG A 62 -1.35 -24.03 21.93
N PRO A 63 -0.16 -24.60 22.22
CA PRO A 63 0.34 -24.58 23.57
C PRO A 63 0.31 -23.13 24.05
N THR A 64 -0.34 -22.91 25.19
CA THR A 64 -0.41 -21.62 25.87
C THR A 64 0.96 -21.27 26.44
N SER A 65 1.99 -21.17 25.59
CA SER A 65 3.04 -20.20 25.89
C SER A 65 2.33 -18.86 25.85
N HIS A 66 2.43 -18.09 26.92
CA HIS A 66 1.99 -16.70 26.98
C HIS A 66 2.84 -15.90 25.97
N ALA A 67 2.56 -16.07 24.68
CA ALA A 67 3.23 -15.36 23.62
C ALA A 67 2.95 -13.88 23.88
N ALA A 68 4.01 -13.08 24.03
CA ALA A 68 3.88 -11.66 24.25
C ALA A 68 2.89 -11.08 23.21
N PRO A 69 2.00 -10.16 23.63
CA PRO A 69 0.96 -9.64 22.75
C PRO A 69 1.58 -9.16 21.43
N CYS A 70 1.03 -9.63 20.29
CA CYS A 70 1.47 -9.18 18.98
C CYS A 70 1.07 -7.72 18.82
N ARG A 71 2.04 -6.86 18.53
CA ARG A 71 1.81 -5.43 18.42
C ARG A 71 2.37 -4.95 17.09
N VAL A 72 1.49 -4.41 16.25
CA VAL A 72 1.82 -3.90 14.92
C VAL A 72 1.76 -2.38 14.95
N LEU A 73 2.87 -1.76 14.58
CA LEU A 73 2.92 -0.33 14.28
C LEU A 73 2.97 -0.16 12.77
N VAL A 74 2.02 0.57 12.20
CA VAL A 74 2.06 0.97 10.80
C VAL A 74 2.33 2.46 10.75
N ALA A 75 3.41 2.88 10.08
CA ALA A 75 3.67 4.27 9.75
C ALA A 75 3.38 4.45 8.26
N GLY A 76 2.37 5.25 7.93
CA GLY A 76 1.96 5.42 6.54
C GLY A 76 0.78 6.37 6.38
N GLY A 77 0.35 6.52 5.13
CA GLY A 77 -0.76 7.37 4.76
C GLY A 77 -2.13 6.79 5.10
N ALA A 78 -3.03 7.67 5.53
CA ALA A 78 -4.47 7.44 5.61
C ALA A 78 -5.17 8.57 4.85
N ALA A 79 -6.16 8.22 4.04
CA ALA A 79 -6.91 9.18 3.24
C ALA A 79 -8.42 8.90 3.28
N LEU A 80 -9.21 9.94 3.01
CA LEU A 80 -10.60 9.76 2.61
C LEU A 80 -10.66 9.65 1.09
N ASP A 81 -10.95 8.45 0.60
CA ASP A 81 -11.11 8.16 -0.82
C ASP A 81 -12.57 8.40 -1.21
N THR A 82 -12.79 9.29 -2.16
CA THR A 82 -14.10 9.58 -2.75
C THR A 82 -14.13 9.06 -4.17
N THR A 83 -15.04 8.14 -4.46
CA THR A 83 -15.25 7.58 -5.80
C THR A 83 -16.60 8.03 -6.32
N ALA A 84 -16.61 8.72 -7.45
CA ALA A 84 -17.80 9.05 -8.21
C ALA A 84 -17.96 8.08 -9.39
N THR A 85 -19.11 7.41 -9.51
CA THR A 85 -19.44 6.57 -10.66
C THR A 85 -20.54 7.22 -11.47
N VAL A 86 -20.26 7.48 -12.74
CA VAL A 86 -21.21 8.12 -13.65
C VAL A 86 -21.50 7.15 -14.80
N PRO A 87 -22.69 6.54 -14.85
CA PRO A 87 -23.07 5.62 -15.92
C PRO A 87 -22.99 6.32 -17.29
N GLY A 88 -22.31 5.69 -18.25
CA GLY A 88 -22.18 6.24 -19.60
C GLY A 88 -21.37 7.53 -19.68
N LEU A 89 -20.43 7.75 -18.75
CA LEU A 89 -19.58 8.95 -18.73
C LEU A 89 -18.89 9.14 -20.10
N PRO A 90 -19.16 10.23 -20.83
CA PRO A 90 -18.55 10.45 -22.13
C PRO A 90 -17.03 10.62 -22.02
N ARG A 91 -16.31 10.30 -23.10
CA ARG A 91 -14.84 10.44 -23.14
C ARG A 91 -14.35 11.87 -22.88
N ARG A 92 -15.12 12.86 -23.31
CA ARG A 92 -14.91 14.27 -22.97
C ARG A 92 -15.81 14.61 -21.81
N PHE A 93 -15.24 15.05 -20.71
CA PHE A 93 -16.01 15.51 -19.56
C PHE A 93 -16.91 16.67 -19.99
N PRO A 94 -18.22 16.59 -19.74
CA PRO A 94 -19.12 17.71 -19.99
C PRO A 94 -18.85 18.82 -18.98
N HIS A 95 -19.21 20.05 -19.36
CA HIS A 95 -19.13 21.21 -18.48
C HIS A 95 -20.40 21.38 -17.63
N ASP A 96 -21.03 20.27 -17.26
CA ASP A 96 -22.28 20.21 -16.50
C ASP A 96 -22.24 19.07 -15.47
N SER A 97 -23.11 19.15 -14.47
CA SER A 97 -23.34 18.11 -13.49
C SER A 97 -24.03 16.90 -14.12
N LEU A 98 -23.56 15.69 -13.77
CA LEU A 98 -24.12 14.44 -14.27
C LEU A 98 -24.73 13.63 -13.12
N PRO A 99 -25.86 12.94 -13.33
CA PRO A 99 -26.37 12.00 -12.37
C PRO A 99 -25.41 10.81 -12.21
N GLY A 100 -25.17 10.40 -10.96
CA GLY A 100 -24.25 9.31 -10.63
C GLY A 100 -24.30 8.96 -9.16
N THR A 101 -23.40 8.09 -8.73
CA THR A 101 -23.23 7.72 -7.32
C THR A 101 -21.90 8.21 -6.79
N VAL A 102 -21.87 8.66 -5.54
CA VAL A 102 -20.65 9.05 -4.85
C VAL A 102 -20.52 8.19 -3.60
N ARG A 103 -19.34 7.59 -3.41
CA ARG A 103 -19.02 6.78 -2.24
C ARG A 103 -17.72 7.24 -1.63
N SER A 104 -17.70 7.33 -0.31
CA SER A 104 -16.47 7.56 0.45
C SER A 104 -16.03 6.30 1.18
N THR A 105 -14.73 6.04 1.17
CA THR A 105 -14.07 4.95 1.90
C THR A 105 -12.79 5.46 2.56
N VAL A 106 -12.30 4.76 3.58
CA VAL A 106 -10.92 4.99 4.05
C VAL A 106 -9.97 4.31 3.08
N GLY A 107 -9.01 5.08 2.57
CA GLY A 107 -7.91 4.61 1.76
C GLY A 107 -6.56 5.04 2.33
N GLY A 108 -5.54 4.97 1.48
CA GLY A 108 -4.14 5.09 1.90
C GLY A 108 -3.54 3.73 2.28
N VAL A 109 -2.32 3.47 1.80
CA VAL A 109 -1.66 2.17 1.95
C VAL A 109 -1.45 1.82 3.42
N GLY A 110 -0.97 2.77 4.24
CA GLY A 110 -0.84 2.59 5.69
C GLY A 110 -2.16 2.19 6.36
N ALA A 111 -3.25 2.90 6.09
CA ALA A 111 -4.57 2.59 6.65
C ALA A 111 -5.10 1.21 6.20
N ASN A 112 -4.88 0.84 4.93
CA ASN A 112 -5.27 -0.45 4.38
C ASN A 112 -4.51 -1.60 5.05
N VAL A 113 -3.19 -1.48 5.20
CA VAL A 113 -2.36 -2.47 5.90
C VAL A 113 -2.79 -2.59 7.37
N ALA A 114 -3.01 -1.47 8.06
CA ALA A 114 -3.44 -1.49 9.45
C ALA A 114 -4.81 -2.16 9.62
N THR A 115 -5.76 -1.85 8.74
CA THR A 115 -7.10 -2.45 8.78
C THR A 115 -7.07 -3.95 8.46
N ALA A 116 -6.26 -4.36 7.49
CA ALA A 116 -6.07 -5.77 7.17
C ALA A 116 -5.42 -6.53 8.33
N ALA A 117 -4.37 -5.97 8.94
CA ALA A 117 -3.73 -6.54 10.12
C ALA A 117 -4.73 -6.71 11.28
N ALA A 118 -5.54 -5.68 11.57
CA ALA A 118 -6.53 -5.72 12.64
C ALA A 118 -7.64 -6.77 12.40
N ALA A 119 -7.90 -7.13 11.14
CA ALA A 119 -8.90 -8.13 10.78
C ALA A 119 -8.40 -9.58 10.91
N VAL A 120 -7.09 -9.82 10.76
CA VAL A 120 -6.52 -11.18 10.73
C VAL A 120 -5.74 -11.57 11.99
N LEU A 121 -5.36 -10.60 12.81
CA LEU A 121 -4.63 -10.86 14.04
C LEU A 121 -5.55 -11.40 15.15
N PRO A 122 -5.03 -12.28 16.03
CA PRO A 122 -5.82 -12.85 17.11
C PRO A 122 -6.27 -11.80 18.13
N ASP A 123 -7.30 -12.13 18.90
CA ASP A 123 -7.76 -11.29 20.01
C ASP A 123 -6.61 -11.02 21.00
N GLY A 124 -6.50 -9.77 21.45
CA GLY A 124 -5.41 -9.29 22.29
C GLY A 124 -4.20 -8.72 21.53
N ALA A 125 -4.12 -8.90 20.21
CA ALA A 125 -3.18 -8.16 19.38
C ALA A 125 -3.61 -6.68 19.26
N THR A 126 -2.64 -5.78 19.13
CA THR A 126 -2.92 -4.35 18.96
C THR A 126 -2.31 -3.82 17.67
N VAL A 127 -3.12 -3.12 16.88
CA VAL A 127 -2.66 -2.41 15.69
C VAL A 127 -2.76 -0.91 15.93
N THR A 128 -1.62 -0.23 15.76
CA THR A 128 -1.52 1.23 15.87
C THR A 128 -1.06 1.81 14.54
N LEU A 129 -1.77 2.80 14.04
CA LEU A 129 -1.44 3.56 12.85
C LEU A 129 -0.86 4.93 13.24
N ALA A 130 0.40 5.16 12.89
CA ALA A 130 1.02 6.47 12.83
C ALA A 130 0.76 7.06 11.44
N THR A 131 -0.10 8.08 11.38
CA THR A 131 -0.48 8.81 10.17
C THR A 131 -0.68 10.27 10.52
N VAL A 132 -0.83 11.11 9.49
CA VAL A 132 -1.24 12.50 9.61
C VAL A 132 -2.73 12.60 9.29
N LEU A 133 -3.52 13.13 10.22
CA LEU A 133 -4.91 13.50 10.01
C LEU A 133 -5.11 14.96 10.44
N GLY A 134 -5.92 15.68 9.68
CA GLY A 134 -6.40 17.00 10.03
C GLY A 134 -7.59 16.95 10.98
N ASP A 135 -7.77 17.97 11.80
CA ASP A 135 -9.03 18.24 12.52
C ASP A 135 -10.08 18.79 11.56
N ASP A 136 -10.38 18.01 10.52
CA ASP A 136 -11.34 18.29 9.47
C ASP A 136 -12.35 17.13 9.36
N GLU A 137 -13.43 17.34 8.59
CA GLU A 137 -14.50 16.34 8.44
C GLU A 137 -13.97 14.98 7.91
N ALA A 138 -12.97 15.03 7.03
CA ALA A 138 -12.34 13.83 6.52
C ALA A 138 -11.54 13.11 7.60
N GLY A 139 -10.78 13.83 8.42
CA GLY A 139 -10.01 13.28 9.53
C GLY A 139 -10.92 12.64 10.58
N ALA A 140 -12.03 13.31 10.93
CA ALA A 140 -13.04 12.75 11.81
C ALA A 140 -13.65 11.46 11.23
N SER A 141 -13.98 11.44 9.94
CA SER A 141 -14.53 10.26 9.26
C SER A 141 -13.54 9.10 9.23
N VAL A 142 -12.28 9.37 8.86
CA VAL A 142 -11.20 8.37 8.81
C VAL A 142 -10.95 7.81 10.21
N ALA A 143 -10.83 8.66 11.23
CA ALA A 143 -10.62 8.24 12.62
C ALA A 143 -11.78 7.35 13.12
N ALA A 144 -13.02 7.72 12.86
CA ALA A 144 -14.19 6.94 13.26
C ALA A 144 -14.23 5.55 12.59
N ILE A 145 -13.89 5.46 11.30
CA ILE A 145 -13.86 4.20 10.58
C ILE A 145 -12.71 3.31 11.08
N LEU A 146 -11.51 3.86 11.28
CA LEU A 146 -10.37 3.12 11.83
C LEU A 146 -10.68 2.57 13.24
N ALA A 147 -11.31 3.37 14.10
CA ALA A 147 -11.73 2.94 15.42
C ALA A 147 -12.71 1.74 15.37
N ARG A 148 -13.71 1.79 14.48
CA ARG A 148 -14.64 0.66 14.24
C ARG A 148 -13.93 -0.59 13.74
N ARG A 149 -12.79 -0.43 13.06
CA ARG A 149 -11.92 -1.51 12.57
C ARG A 149 -10.88 -1.96 13.60
N LYS A 150 -10.98 -1.51 14.86
CA LYS A 150 -10.03 -1.81 15.94
C LYS A 150 -8.58 -1.35 15.65
N VAL A 151 -8.41 -0.36 14.78
CA VAL A 151 -7.11 0.29 14.53
C VAL A 151 -7.01 1.52 15.43
N ARG A 152 -5.97 1.59 16.24
CA ARG A 152 -5.68 2.75 17.10
C ARG A 152 -4.89 3.78 16.31
N LEU A 153 -5.23 5.05 16.44
CA LEU A 153 -4.37 6.13 15.96
C LEU A 153 -3.28 6.41 17.00
N LEU A 154 -2.04 6.60 16.54
CA LEU A 154 -0.93 6.99 17.42
C LEU A 154 -1.10 8.44 17.91
N HIS A 155 -1.63 9.30 17.03
CA HIS A 155 -1.84 10.72 17.28
C HIS A 155 -3.30 11.09 17.05
N PRO A 156 -3.85 12.05 17.82
CA PRO A 156 -5.12 12.66 17.47
C PRO A 156 -4.99 13.49 16.17
N PRO A 157 -6.10 13.78 15.48
CA PRO A 157 -6.12 14.76 14.40
C PRO A 157 -5.61 16.13 14.83
N ALA A 158 -4.99 16.89 13.91
CA ALA A 158 -4.33 18.17 14.19
C ALA A 158 -5.01 19.36 13.47
N ALA A 159 -5.17 20.49 14.17
CA ALA A 159 -5.92 21.66 13.69
C ALA A 159 -5.37 22.29 12.39
N ASP A 160 -4.05 22.46 12.28
CA ASP A 160 -3.41 23.15 11.15
C ASP A 160 -2.93 22.17 10.07
N THR A 161 -3.67 21.10 9.84
CA THR A 161 -3.30 20.06 8.87
C THR A 161 -4.53 19.59 8.12
N ALA A 162 -4.40 19.33 6.82
CA ALA A 162 -5.48 18.73 6.05
C ALA A 162 -5.39 17.20 6.10
N THR A 163 -6.52 16.50 6.17
CA THR A 163 -6.51 15.05 5.95
C THR A 163 -6.29 14.74 4.47
N CYS A 164 -5.44 13.75 4.17
CA CYS A 164 -5.18 13.33 2.79
C CYS A 164 -6.48 12.87 2.11
N ARG A 165 -6.61 13.15 0.82
CA ARG A 165 -7.80 12.82 0.03
C ARG A 165 -7.42 12.22 -1.31
N TYR A 166 -8.25 11.30 -1.75
CA TYR A 166 -8.19 10.79 -3.11
C TYR A 166 -9.57 10.94 -3.75
N LEU A 167 -9.63 11.52 -4.95
CA LEU A 167 -10.84 11.58 -5.74
C LEU A 167 -10.66 10.74 -6.99
N ALA A 168 -11.53 9.76 -7.18
CA ALA A 168 -11.63 9.00 -8.41
C ALA A 168 -12.98 9.24 -9.08
N VAL A 169 -12.97 9.47 -10.40
CA VAL A 169 -14.15 9.37 -11.24
C VAL A 169 -14.02 8.09 -12.06
N ALA A 170 -14.94 7.16 -11.87
CA ALA A 170 -14.98 5.88 -12.57
C ALA A 170 -15.75 5.99 -13.90
N ARG A 171 -15.25 5.31 -14.93
CA ARG A 171 -15.90 5.05 -16.21
C ARG A 171 -15.72 3.58 -16.55
N ASP A 172 -16.82 2.85 -16.71
CA ASP A 172 -16.83 1.45 -17.15
C ASP A 172 -15.81 0.60 -16.37
N ASP A 173 -15.89 0.65 -15.03
CA ASP A 173 -15.02 -0.03 -14.06
C ASP A 173 -13.52 0.39 -14.05
N ASP A 174 -13.15 1.45 -14.76
CA ASP A 174 -11.79 2.03 -14.77
C ASP A 174 -11.78 3.47 -14.26
N VAL A 175 -10.61 3.98 -13.87
CA VAL A 175 -10.44 5.35 -13.37
C VAL A 175 -10.31 6.31 -14.55
N ALA A 176 -11.33 7.11 -14.80
CA ALA A 176 -11.32 8.16 -15.82
C ALA A 176 -10.51 9.39 -15.38
N LEU A 177 -10.57 9.72 -14.09
CA LEU A 177 -9.80 10.79 -13.46
C LEU A 177 -9.44 10.38 -12.03
N GLY A 178 -8.18 10.55 -11.67
CA GLY A 178 -7.69 10.37 -10.30
C GLY A 178 -6.96 11.63 -9.84
N VAL A 179 -7.35 12.17 -8.68
CA VAL A 179 -6.68 13.28 -8.02
C VAL A 179 -6.24 12.83 -6.64
N ALA A 180 -4.94 12.85 -6.37
CA ALA A 180 -4.35 12.42 -5.11
C ALA A 180 -3.76 13.63 -4.37
N ASP A 181 -4.39 14.04 -3.28
CA ASP A 181 -3.90 15.06 -2.37
C ASP A 181 -3.34 14.40 -1.11
N PHE A 182 -2.05 14.08 -1.16
CA PHE A 182 -1.28 13.52 -0.05
C PHE A 182 -0.25 14.53 0.48
N SER A 183 -0.43 15.82 0.19
CA SER A 183 0.52 16.88 0.50
C SER A 183 0.84 16.98 1.99
N SER A 184 -0.13 16.70 2.86
CA SER A 184 0.04 16.73 4.32
C SER A 184 1.11 15.79 4.85
N LEU A 185 1.31 14.62 4.22
CA LEU A 185 2.39 13.70 4.60
C LEU A 185 3.77 14.29 4.28
N GLU A 186 3.89 15.05 3.19
CA GLU A 186 5.15 15.69 2.78
C GLU A 186 5.42 16.99 3.55
N GLN A 187 4.37 17.74 3.89
CA GLN A 187 4.47 19.03 4.57
C GLN A 187 4.62 18.90 6.09
N THR A 188 4.18 17.79 6.67
CA THR A 188 4.30 17.56 8.12
C THR A 188 5.79 17.41 8.49
N PRO A 189 6.32 18.25 9.40
CA PRO A 189 7.71 18.18 9.81
C PRO A 189 8.09 16.82 10.39
N ALA A 190 9.30 16.34 10.11
CA ALA A 190 9.78 15.05 10.61
C ALA A 190 9.79 14.97 12.16
N SER A 191 9.87 16.10 12.86
CA SER A 191 9.75 16.16 14.33
C SER A 191 8.38 15.72 14.85
N ALA A 192 7.31 15.90 14.09
CA ALA A 192 5.96 15.45 14.48
C ALA A 192 5.86 13.92 14.58
N TRP A 193 6.79 13.19 13.95
CA TRP A 193 6.86 11.73 13.95
C TRP A 193 7.70 11.15 15.08
N GLN A 194 8.13 11.97 16.05
CA GLN A 194 8.95 11.52 17.18
C GLN A 194 8.27 10.40 17.99
N ALA A 195 6.95 10.44 18.18
CA ALA A 195 6.27 9.36 18.89
C ALA A 195 6.23 8.06 18.08
N ALA A 196 6.22 8.12 16.74
CA ALA A 196 6.29 6.94 15.89
C ALA A 196 7.67 6.29 15.98
N GLU A 197 8.73 7.09 16.00
CA GLU A 197 10.10 6.63 16.28
C GLU A 197 10.19 5.97 17.67
N ALA A 198 9.64 6.61 18.71
CA ALA A 198 9.62 6.06 20.07
C ALA A 198 8.80 4.75 20.17
N ALA A 199 7.63 4.69 19.52
CA ALA A 199 6.80 3.49 19.49
C ALA A 199 7.47 2.34 18.73
N ALA A 200 8.22 2.65 17.67
CA ALA A 200 9.02 1.66 16.96
C ALA A 200 10.21 1.16 17.81
N ALA A 201 10.80 2.04 18.63
CA ALA A 201 11.90 1.73 19.55
C ALA A 201 11.48 0.92 20.78
N ASP A 202 10.22 1.00 21.19
CA ASP A 202 9.73 0.35 22.41
C ASP A 202 10.04 -1.16 22.39
N ALA A 203 10.90 -1.58 23.33
CA ALA A 203 11.36 -2.95 23.49
C ALA A 203 10.23 -3.94 23.89
N HIS A 204 9.07 -3.45 24.31
CA HIS A 204 7.90 -4.27 24.59
C HIS A 204 6.73 -3.93 23.66
N GLY A 205 6.94 -2.98 22.73
CA GLY A 205 5.87 -2.22 22.08
C GLY A 205 5.45 -2.65 20.69
N ALA A 206 6.37 -3.00 19.79
CA ALA A 206 6.02 -3.45 18.44
C ALA A 206 6.87 -4.66 18.02
N THR A 207 6.21 -5.74 17.61
CA THR A 207 6.85 -6.92 17.01
C THR A 207 6.97 -6.79 15.50
N VAL A 208 6.07 -6.01 14.89
CA VAL A 208 6.09 -5.67 13.46
C VAL A 208 5.99 -4.16 13.31
N VAL A 209 6.90 -3.58 12.55
CA VAL A 209 6.87 -2.17 12.14
C VAL A 209 6.72 -2.16 10.62
N VAL A 210 5.65 -1.55 10.12
CA VAL A 210 5.42 -1.35 8.69
C VAL A 210 5.68 0.12 8.35
N ILE A 211 6.40 0.37 7.27
CA ILE A 211 6.64 1.71 6.72
C ILE A 211 6.13 1.71 5.28
N ASP A 212 5.12 2.51 5.00
CA ASP A 212 4.70 2.77 3.62
C ASP A 212 5.61 3.83 2.96
N ALA A 213 5.78 3.72 1.65
CA ALA A 213 6.59 4.67 0.88
C ALA A 213 5.82 5.94 0.47
N ASN A 214 4.61 6.18 1.02
CA ASN A 214 4.00 7.51 0.96
C ASN A 214 4.69 8.48 1.91
N LEU A 215 5.37 7.97 2.95
CA LEU A 215 6.12 8.80 3.87
C LEU A 215 7.36 9.44 3.21
N PRO A 216 7.69 10.68 3.61
CA PRO A 216 8.98 11.28 3.27
C PRO A 216 10.14 10.39 3.74
N LEU A 217 11.23 10.37 2.97
CA LEU A 217 12.39 9.53 3.28
C LEU A 217 12.93 9.78 4.69
N GLU A 218 13.01 11.05 5.11
CA GLU A 218 13.48 11.41 6.45
C GLU A 218 12.58 10.81 7.55
N VAL A 219 11.25 10.90 7.39
CA VAL A 219 10.29 10.30 8.32
C VAL A 219 10.45 8.78 8.36
N ALA A 220 10.54 8.14 7.19
CA ALA A 220 10.76 6.70 7.08
C ALA A 220 12.06 6.26 7.78
N GLN A 221 13.15 7.03 7.63
CA GLN A 221 14.42 6.79 8.33
C GLN A 221 14.29 6.91 9.84
N ARG A 222 13.50 7.86 10.36
CA ARG A 222 13.25 8.00 11.80
C ARG A 222 12.51 6.80 12.38
N VAL A 223 11.42 6.38 11.73
CA VAL A 223 10.67 5.19 12.16
C VAL A 223 11.54 3.94 12.06
N ALA A 224 12.30 3.79 10.97
CA ALA A 224 13.23 2.67 10.80
C ALA A 224 14.35 2.67 11.85
N ARG A 225 14.87 3.84 12.25
CA ARG A 225 15.84 3.98 13.35
C ARG A 225 15.26 3.46 14.65
N GLY A 226 14.03 3.84 14.98
CA GLY A 226 13.32 3.29 16.13
C GLY A 226 13.21 1.77 16.04
N ALA A 227 12.80 1.23 14.89
CA ALA A 227 12.70 -0.21 14.68
C ALA A 227 14.05 -0.95 14.84
N CYS A 228 15.18 -0.27 14.58
CA CYS A 228 16.54 -0.80 14.76
C CYS A 228 17.12 -0.61 16.16
N ALA A 229 16.39 -0.01 17.11
CA ALA A 229 16.87 0.20 18.47
C ALA A 229 17.17 -1.16 19.18
N PRO A 230 18.17 -1.21 20.08
CA PRO A 230 18.52 -2.43 20.81
C PRO A 230 17.34 -3.05 21.56
N ARG A 231 17.26 -4.39 21.57
CA ARG A 231 16.19 -5.16 22.24
C ARG A 231 16.78 -6.25 23.14
N PRO A 232 16.01 -6.76 24.13
CA PRO A 232 16.35 -7.99 24.83
C PRO A 232 16.58 -9.14 23.84
N SER A 233 17.60 -9.94 24.10
CA SER A 233 17.98 -11.08 23.25
C SER A 233 16.80 -12.04 23.03
N GLY A 234 16.67 -12.55 21.81
CA GLY A 234 15.58 -13.46 21.42
C GLY A 234 14.27 -12.79 21.02
N THR A 235 14.19 -11.46 21.02
CA THR A 235 12.99 -10.75 20.54
C THR A 235 13.09 -10.43 19.05
N ALA A 236 12.47 -11.24 18.20
CA ALA A 236 12.41 -10.96 16.75
C ALA A 236 11.58 -9.70 16.46
N ARG A 237 12.09 -8.83 15.59
CA ARG A 237 11.36 -7.68 15.05
C ARG A 237 11.36 -7.73 13.53
N LEU A 238 10.18 -7.57 12.94
CA LEU A 238 9.99 -7.45 11.50
C LEU A 238 9.87 -5.97 11.14
N LEU A 239 10.70 -5.50 10.22
CA LEU A 239 10.56 -4.21 9.54
C LEU A 239 10.07 -4.47 8.11
N TRP A 240 8.80 -4.15 7.84
CA TRP A 240 8.19 -4.31 6.53
C TRP A 240 8.15 -2.96 5.80
N LEU A 241 8.76 -2.89 4.62
CA LEU A 241 8.70 -1.75 3.72
C LEU A 241 7.70 -2.00 2.57
N GLU A 242 6.70 -1.13 2.46
CA GLU A 242 5.69 -1.17 1.39
C GLU A 242 6.05 -0.10 0.32
N PRO A 243 6.43 -0.47 -0.92
CA PRO A 243 6.92 0.48 -1.93
C PRO A 243 5.90 1.42 -2.59
N VAL A 244 4.60 1.11 -2.53
CA VAL A 244 3.41 1.85 -3.01
C VAL A 244 3.31 2.02 -4.52
N SER A 245 4.43 2.35 -5.18
CA SER A 245 4.54 2.53 -6.61
C SER A 245 5.99 2.41 -7.04
N ALA A 246 6.25 2.14 -8.32
CA ALA A 246 7.60 2.06 -8.87
C ALA A 246 8.43 3.34 -8.64
N THR A 247 7.80 4.53 -8.70
CA THR A 247 8.48 5.81 -8.41
C THR A 247 8.92 5.89 -6.95
N LYS A 248 8.02 5.55 -6.02
CA LYS A 248 8.30 5.60 -4.57
C LYS A 248 9.24 4.48 -4.11
N ALA A 249 9.20 3.32 -4.78
CA ALA A 249 10.20 2.27 -4.60
C ALA A 249 11.62 2.82 -4.84
N LEU A 250 11.81 3.61 -5.89
CA LEU A 250 13.10 4.21 -6.21
C LEU A 250 13.47 5.41 -5.35
N SER A 251 12.54 6.33 -5.14
CA SER A 251 12.84 7.60 -4.45
C SER A 251 12.81 7.50 -2.93
N ARG A 252 12.14 6.48 -2.36
CA ARG A 252 11.99 6.29 -0.91
C ARG A 252 12.60 4.98 -0.43
N VAL A 253 12.14 3.84 -0.96
CA VAL A 253 12.54 2.52 -0.43
C VAL A 253 14.01 2.22 -0.69
N ARG A 254 14.51 2.45 -1.91
CA ARG A 254 15.92 2.17 -2.25
C ARG A 254 16.92 2.97 -1.39
N PRO A 255 16.78 4.31 -1.22
CA PRO A 255 17.60 5.07 -0.28
C PRO A 255 17.48 4.60 1.18
N LEU A 256 16.27 4.22 1.61
CA LEU A 256 16.05 3.70 2.96
C LEU A 256 16.78 2.37 3.19
N LEU A 257 16.76 1.45 2.21
CA LEU A 257 17.52 0.21 2.26
C LEU A 257 19.02 0.45 2.30
N ALA A 258 19.53 1.38 1.49
CA ALA A 258 20.95 1.76 1.52
C ALA A 258 21.33 2.30 2.91
N TRP A 259 20.50 3.15 3.48
CA TRP A 259 20.68 3.68 4.83
C TRP A 259 20.61 2.59 5.92
N LEU A 260 19.68 1.64 5.80
CA LEU A 260 19.60 0.47 6.68
C LEU A 260 20.88 -0.39 6.58
N GLY A 261 21.40 -0.60 5.37
CA GLY A 261 22.63 -1.36 5.16
C GLY A 261 23.87 -0.75 5.82
N THR A 262 23.94 0.59 5.92
CA THR A 262 25.05 1.28 6.57
C THR A 262 24.86 1.44 8.09
N THR A 263 23.61 1.48 8.55
CA THR A 263 23.27 1.85 9.95
C THR A 263 22.87 0.64 10.82
N ALA A 264 22.27 -0.40 10.23
CA ALA A 264 21.74 -1.58 10.92
C ALA A 264 22.69 -2.79 10.90
N GLY A 265 24.00 -2.57 10.69
CA GLY A 265 25.02 -3.62 10.53
C GLY A 265 25.31 -4.50 11.75
N SER A 266 24.40 -4.59 12.73
CA SER A 266 24.50 -5.57 13.83
C SER A 266 23.73 -6.85 13.49
N ARG A 267 24.24 -7.99 13.95
CA ARG A 267 23.58 -9.31 13.83
C ARG A 267 22.21 -9.37 14.54
N ASP A 268 21.88 -8.36 15.35
CA ASP A 268 20.67 -8.27 16.17
C ASP A 268 19.63 -7.27 15.62
N GLY A 269 19.82 -6.76 14.39
CA GLY A 269 18.87 -5.87 13.72
C GLY A 269 17.54 -6.53 13.35
N PRO A 270 16.51 -5.74 12.99
CA PRO A 270 15.23 -6.29 12.56
C PRO A 270 15.38 -7.08 11.26
N THR A 271 14.58 -8.12 11.10
CA THR A 271 14.40 -8.76 9.79
C THR A 271 13.67 -7.78 8.88
N VAL A 272 14.27 -7.44 7.74
CA VAL A 272 13.68 -6.51 6.78
C VAL A 272 12.96 -7.29 5.68
N VAL A 273 11.69 -6.95 5.42
CA VAL A 273 10.85 -7.54 4.37
C VAL A 273 10.28 -6.44 3.48
N LEU A 274 10.08 -6.76 2.20
CA LEU A 274 9.41 -5.89 1.24
C LEU A 274 8.23 -6.61 0.59
N SER A 275 7.22 -5.85 0.15
CA SER A 275 6.04 -6.36 -0.58
C SER A 275 5.85 -5.77 -1.99
N PRO A 276 6.89 -5.69 -2.84
CA PRO A 276 6.76 -5.06 -4.15
C PRO A 276 5.89 -5.89 -5.11
N ASN A 277 5.14 -5.22 -5.96
CA ASN A 277 4.65 -5.84 -7.19
C ASN A 277 5.77 -5.93 -8.25
N VAL A 278 5.50 -6.60 -9.38
CA VAL A 278 6.50 -6.83 -10.45
C VAL A 278 7.11 -5.52 -10.96
N THR A 279 6.31 -4.47 -11.14
CA THR A 279 6.80 -3.17 -11.64
C THR A 279 7.74 -2.49 -10.64
N GLU A 280 7.44 -2.59 -9.34
CA GLU A 280 8.29 -2.08 -8.27
C GLU A 280 9.59 -2.87 -8.12
N VAL A 281 9.53 -4.21 -8.24
CA VAL A 281 10.74 -5.05 -8.26
C VAL A 281 11.65 -4.64 -9.42
N LEU A 282 11.08 -4.50 -10.62
CA LEU A 282 11.83 -4.07 -11.80
C LEU A 282 12.40 -2.67 -11.62
N ALA A 283 11.66 -1.77 -10.97
CA ALA A 283 12.16 -0.44 -10.65
C ALA A 283 13.37 -0.52 -9.72
N LEU A 284 13.26 -1.23 -8.60
CA LEU A 284 14.34 -1.41 -7.62
C LEU A 284 15.59 -2.04 -8.25
N ALA A 285 15.41 -3.08 -9.07
CA ALA A 285 16.50 -3.82 -9.69
C ALA A 285 17.20 -3.01 -10.81
N SER A 286 16.43 -2.34 -11.67
CA SER A 286 16.98 -1.59 -12.81
C SER A 286 17.44 -0.18 -12.45
N GLY A 287 17.00 0.36 -11.32
CA GLY A 287 17.20 1.76 -10.95
C GLY A 287 16.38 2.75 -11.77
N ARG A 288 15.39 2.30 -12.55
CA ARG A 288 14.56 3.14 -13.42
C ARG A 288 13.09 2.75 -13.29
N VAL A 289 12.18 3.73 -13.28
CA VAL A 289 10.75 3.44 -13.33
C VAL A 289 10.45 2.78 -14.67
N PRO A 290 9.88 1.55 -14.70
CA PRO A 290 9.48 0.94 -15.95
C PRO A 290 8.43 1.83 -16.62
N THR A 291 8.82 2.51 -17.69
CA THR A 291 7.83 3.16 -18.53
C THR A 291 7.14 2.06 -19.30
N ALA A 292 5.82 1.93 -19.11
CA ALA A 292 5.03 1.35 -20.18
C ALA A 292 5.37 2.19 -21.42
N ARG A 293 6.02 1.60 -22.42
CA ARG A 293 6.13 2.24 -23.73
C ARG A 293 4.68 2.49 -24.18
N LYS A 294 4.15 3.69 -23.95
CA LYS A 294 3.21 4.26 -24.92
C LYS A 294 4.03 4.30 -26.20
N ALA A 295 3.68 3.45 -27.16
CA ALA A 295 4.24 3.54 -28.49
C ALA A 295 4.15 5.01 -28.89
N ALA A 296 5.31 5.61 -29.17
CA ALA A 296 5.36 6.94 -29.75
C ALA A 296 4.62 6.85 -31.08
N ASN A 297 3.52 7.59 -31.18
CA ASN A 297 2.98 8.10 -32.42
C ASN A 297 3.19 9.60 -32.39
#